data_AF-A0A0Q8RUK4-F1
#
_entry.id   AF-A0A0Q8RUK4-F1
#
_cell.length_a   1.000
_cell.length_b   1.000
_cell.length_c   1.000
_cell.angle_alpha   90.00
_cell.angle_beta   90.00
_cell.angle_gamma   90.00
#
_symmetry.space_group_name_H-M   'P 1'
#
loop_
_entity.id
_entity.type
_entity.pdbx_description
1 polymer ?
#
loop_
_entity_poly.entity_id
_entity_poly.type
_entity_poly.pdbx_seq_one_letter_code
_entity_poly.pdbx_strand_id
1 'polypeptide(L)'
;MQIKGSSSGLVLTSRRAATCTDSEVDERVNREACRRVGLRSMAILPLLIGEQAGGVLKLAWRDPRPFDEDEVPVGQAVADMTAALMFHASQEGAQTLQRKVTQDPATGLPNRSWFYEQLRVRVDDAIARSGRVGVMAARVRPQQRDVTMEIARRLARECREGDVLARLGGDEFGVILSVAARRSIIQSQE
;
A
#
# COMPACT_ATOMS: atom_id res chain seq x y z
N MET A 1 -4.33 8.05 -24.40
CA MET A 1 -4.75 9.32 -25.01
C MET A 1 -3.51 10.00 -25.60
N GLN A 2 -3.32 9.97 -26.92
CA GLN A 2 -2.22 10.72 -27.57
C GLN A 2 -2.63 12.19 -27.66
N ILE A 3 -1.94 13.04 -26.91
CA ILE A 3 -2.09 14.50 -27.03
C ILE A 3 -1.13 14.94 -28.14
N LYS A 4 -1.66 15.35 -29.29
CA LYS A 4 -0.85 15.90 -30.40
C LYS A 4 0.03 17.05 -29.88
N GLY A 5 1.33 17.01 -30.17
CA GLY A 5 2.32 18.02 -29.72
C GLY A 5 2.83 17.85 -28.28
N SER A 6 2.49 16.76 -27.59
CA SER A 6 3.03 16.43 -26.26
C SER A 6 4.11 15.36 -26.36
N SER A 7 5.37 15.76 -26.23
CA SER A 7 6.52 14.85 -26.20
C SER A 7 6.45 13.87 -25.02
N SER A 8 5.91 14.29 -23.88
CA SER A 8 5.61 13.40 -22.75
C SER A 8 4.51 12.38 -23.09
N GLY A 9 3.44 12.81 -23.78
CA GLY A 9 2.37 11.91 -24.23
C GLY A 9 2.87 10.86 -25.21
N LEU A 10 3.78 11.24 -26.12
CA LEU A 10 4.43 10.32 -27.03
C LEU A 10 5.23 9.26 -26.26
N VAL A 11 6.11 9.67 -25.34
CA VAL A 11 6.95 8.77 -24.53
C VAL A 11 6.11 7.81 -23.70
N LEU A 12 5.00 8.27 -23.10
CA LEU A 12 4.07 7.41 -22.36
C LEU A 12 3.48 6.30 -23.26
N THR A 13 3.17 6.62 -24.52
CA THR A 13 2.58 5.64 -25.45
C THR A 13 3.61 4.74 -26.11
N SER A 14 4.75 5.29 -26.52
CA SER A 14 5.81 4.55 -27.22
C SER A 14 6.66 3.73 -26.27
N ARG A 15 6.70 4.10 -24.98
CA ARG A 15 7.60 3.53 -23.96
C ARG A 15 9.07 3.66 -24.35
N ARG A 16 9.39 4.70 -25.12
CA ARG A 16 10.75 5.01 -25.57
C ARG A 16 11.08 6.44 -25.21
N ALA A 17 12.32 6.63 -24.77
CA ALA A 17 12.87 7.94 -24.52
C ALA A 17 12.76 8.84 -25.76
N ALA A 18 12.57 10.13 -25.54
CA ALA A 18 12.58 11.14 -26.58
C ALA A 18 13.48 12.30 -26.16
N THR A 19 14.29 12.78 -27.08
CA THR A 19 15.17 13.94 -26.89
C THR A 19 14.76 15.07 -27.83
N CYS A 20 14.97 16.30 -27.36
CA CYS A 20 14.81 17.52 -28.13
C CYS A 20 16.02 18.41 -27.80
N THR A 21 16.84 18.69 -28.81
CA THR A 21 18.08 19.46 -28.68
C THR A 21 17.84 20.96 -28.75
N ASP A 22 16.80 21.39 -29.46
CA ASP A 22 16.29 22.75 -29.46
C ASP A 22 14.79 22.81 -29.79
N SER A 23 13.97 23.25 -28.83
CA SER A 23 12.52 23.36 -28.95
C SER A 23 12.05 24.46 -29.90
N GLU A 24 12.93 25.39 -30.29
CA GLU A 24 12.60 26.42 -31.28
C GLU A 24 12.62 25.90 -32.71
N VAL A 25 13.19 24.72 -32.96
CA VAL A 25 13.24 24.12 -34.31
C VAL A 25 12.63 22.72 -34.36
N ASP A 26 12.41 22.06 -33.22
CA ASP A 26 11.80 20.73 -33.18
C ASP A 26 10.27 20.81 -33.28
N GLU A 27 9.71 20.35 -34.40
CA GLU A 27 8.26 20.34 -34.65
C GLU A 27 7.49 19.33 -33.79
N ARG A 28 8.19 18.38 -33.15
CA ARG A 28 7.57 17.35 -32.29
C ARG A 28 7.16 17.91 -30.93
N VAL A 29 7.64 19.09 -30.56
CA VAL A 29 7.34 19.74 -29.28
C VAL A 29 6.44 20.97 -29.47
N ASN A 30 5.64 21.27 -28.45
CA ASN A 30 4.90 22.52 -28.43
C ASN A 30 5.83 23.69 -28.04
N ARG A 31 6.26 24.46 -29.04
CA ARG A 31 7.18 25.60 -28.89
C ARG A 31 6.67 26.66 -27.92
N GLU A 32 5.40 27.04 -28.03
CA GLU A 32 4.80 28.06 -27.17
C GLU A 32 4.77 27.62 -25.69
N ALA A 33 4.46 26.34 -25.46
CA ALA A 33 4.55 25.77 -24.13
C ALA A 33 6.00 25.76 -23.61
N CYS A 34 6.99 25.40 -24.45
CA CYS A 34 8.41 25.40 -24.06
C CYS A 34 8.90 26.80 -23.68
N ARG A 35 8.53 27.83 -24.46
CA ARG A 35 8.84 29.25 -24.19
C ARG A 35 8.30 29.70 -22.84
N ARG A 36 7.04 29.37 -22.54
CA ARG A 36 6.41 29.74 -21.25
C ARG A 36 7.13 29.17 -20.02
N VAL A 37 7.72 27.99 -20.12
CA VAL A 37 8.50 27.36 -19.04
C VAL A 37 10.01 27.64 -19.13
N GLY A 38 10.47 28.36 -20.15
CA GLY A 38 11.89 28.68 -20.35
C GLY A 38 12.77 27.46 -20.65
N LEU A 39 12.21 26.45 -21.32
CA LEU A 39 12.95 25.23 -21.70
C LEU A 39 13.34 25.29 -23.16
N ARG A 40 14.60 24.96 -23.49
CA ARG A 40 15.10 24.89 -24.87
C ARG A 40 15.53 23.50 -25.28
N SER A 41 16.09 22.71 -24.38
CA SER A 41 16.44 21.32 -24.67
C SER A 41 15.95 20.40 -23.55
N MET A 42 15.65 19.15 -23.88
CA MET A 42 15.12 18.19 -22.92
C MET A 42 15.31 16.73 -23.35
N ALA A 43 15.52 15.85 -22.37
CA ALA A 43 15.39 14.42 -22.48
C ALA A 43 14.17 13.99 -21.65
N ILE A 44 13.31 13.17 -22.25
CA ILE A 44 12.07 12.69 -21.64
C ILE A 44 12.15 11.17 -21.64
N LEU A 45 12.14 10.61 -20.43
CA LEU A 45 12.41 9.21 -20.17
C LEU A 45 11.16 8.59 -19.54
N PRO A 46 10.67 7.44 -20.02
CA PRO A 46 9.53 6.78 -19.41
C PRO A 46 9.90 6.25 -18.02
N LEU A 47 9.00 6.43 -17.05
CA LEU A 47 9.04 5.74 -15.76
C LEU A 47 8.30 4.40 -15.93
N LEU A 48 9.04 3.33 -16.11
CA LEU A 48 8.50 2.00 -16.41
C LEU A 48 8.12 1.26 -15.12
N ILE A 49 6.86 0.81 -15.04
CA ILE A 49 6.35 -0.04 -13.97
C ILE A 49 5.78 -1.29 -14.65
N GLY A 50 6.53 -2.40 -14.59
CA GLY A 50 6.22 -3.59 -15.37
C GLY A 50 6.22 -3.27 -16.88
N GLU A 51 5.14 -3.61 -17.58
CA GLU A 51 5.01 -3.32 -19.02
C GLU A 51 4.44 -1.93 -19.34
N GLN A 52 4.09 -1.12 -18.34
CA GLN A 52 3.42 0.16 -18.51
C GLN A 52 4.35 1.34 -18.18
N ALA A 53 4.20 2.46 -18.89
CA ALA A 53 4.79 3.73 -18.49
C ALA A 53 3.79 4.47 -17.58
N GLY A 54 4.06 4.49 -16.27
CA GLY A 54 3.20 5.17 -15.28
C GLY A 54 3.42 6.70 -15.24
N GLY A 55 4.49 7.18 -15.86
CA GLY A 55 4.88 8.59 -15.87
C GLY A 55 6.09 8.85 -16.76
N VAL A 56 6.63 10.06 -16.69
CA VAL A 56 7.89 10.42 -17.34
C VAL A 56 8.80 11.18 -16.39
N LEU A 57 10.10 10.93 -16.49
CA LEU A 57 11.16 11.77 -15.94
C LEU A 57 11.61 12.73 -17.05
N LYS A 58 11.60 14.04 -16.76
CA LYS A 58 12.01 15.07 -17.72
C LYS A 58 13.25 15.78 -17.20
N LEU A 59 14.35 15.63 -17.92
CA LEU A 59 15.57 16.41 -17.74
C LEU A 59 15.50 17.55 -18.75
N ALA A 60 15.69 18.80 -18.31
CA ALA A 60 15.48 19.95 -19.16
C ALA A 60 16.49 21.08 -18.88
N TRP A 61 16.89 21.77 -19.94
CA TRP A 61 17.88 22.85 -19.91
C TRP A 61 17.33 24.09 -20.61
N ARG A 62 17.87 25.26 -20.24
CA ARG A 62 17.48 26.57 -20.78
C ARG A 62 18.14 26.91 -22.10
N ASP A 63 19.22 26.22 -22.44
CA ASP A 63 19.98 26.43 -23.66
C ASP A 63 19.85 25.22 -24.61
N PRO A 64 19.94 25.43 -25.93
CA PRO A 64 20.06 24.35 -26.90
C PRO A 64 21.30 23.50 -26.60
N ARG A 65 21.17 22.18 -26.61
CA ARG A 65 22.31 21.28 -26.46
C ARG A 65 22.09 19.94 -27.15
N PRO A 66 23.15 19.32 -27.72
CA PRO A 66 23.10 17.93 -28.16
C PRO A 66 23.07 16.97 -26.96
N PHE A 67 22.61 15.74 -27.20
CA PHE A 67 22.75 14.64 -26.26
C PHE A 67 23.79 13.66 -26.79
N ASP A 68 24.67 13.18 -25.92
CA ASP A 68 25.58 12.10 -26.28
C ASP A 68 24.88 10.72 -26.24
N GLU A 69 25.61 9.68 -26.66
CA GLU A 69 25.06 8.32 -26.75
C GLU A 69 24.78 7.69 -25.38
N ASP A 70 25.42 8.17 -24.31
CA ASP A 70 25.36 7.59 -22.96
C ASP A 70 24.36 8.33 -22.04
N GLU A 71 24.07 9.59 -22.31
CA GLU A 71 23.19 10.44 -21.50
C GLU A 71 21.76 9.88 -21.43
N VAL A 72 21.24 9.35 -22.54
CA VAL A 72 19.91 8.74 -22.58
C VAL A 72 19.88 7.40 -21.83
N PRO A 73 20.81 6.45 -22.05
CA PRO A 73 20.92 5.24 -21.25
C PRO A 73 21.10 5.48 -19.75
N VAL A 74 22.00 6.39 -19.36
CA VAL A 74 22.23 6.75 -17.95
C VAL A 74 20.98 7.37 -17.35
N GLY A 75 20.35 8.31 -18.08
CA GLY A 75 19.08 8.88 -17.69
C GLY A 75 17.98 7.82 -17.51
N GLN A 76 17.91 6.84 -18.42
CA GLN A 76 16.94 5.75 -18.35
C GLN A 76 17.15 4.89 -17.10
N ALA A 77 18.40 4.57 -16.74
CA ALA A 77 18.69 3.82 -15.52
C ALA A 77 18.20 4.58 -14.26
N VAL A 78 18.37 5.90 -14.22
CA VAL A 78 17.83 6.74 -13.13
C VAL A 78 16.30 6.76 -13.14
N ALA A 79 15.68 6.83 -14.32
CA ALA A 79 14.22 6.77 -14.48
C ALA A 79 13.67 5.42 -13.97
N ASP A 80 14.32 4.31 -14.30
CA ASP A 80 13.92 2.97 -13.88
C ASP A 80 14.03 2.80 -12.36
N MET A 81 15.14 3.25 -11.74
CA MET A 81 15.27 3.27 -10.28
C MET A 81 14.19 4.12 -9.61
N THR A 82 13.90 5.30 -10.18
CA THR A 82 12.85 6.19 -9.67
C THR A 82 11.48 5.51 -9.74
N ALA A 83 11.17 4.86 -10.86
CA ALA A 83 9.91 4.14 -11.04
C ALA A 83 9.77 2.98 -10.04
N ALA A 84 10.84 2.21 -9.82
CA ALA A 84 10.87 1.13 -8.83
C ALA A 84 10.62 1.65 -7.41
N LEU A 85 11.29 2.72 -7.00
CA LEU A 85 11.11 3.32 -5.67
C LEU A 85 9.68 3.86 -5.46
N MET A 86 9.12 4.52 -6.47
CA MET A 86 7.73 4.99 -6.43
C MET A 86 6.74 3.83 -6.32
N PHE A 87 6.97 2.75 -7.07
CA PHE A 87 6.15 1.55 -6.98
C PHE A 87 6.21 0.94 -5.58
N HIS A 88 7.40 0.75 -5.01
CA HIS A 88 7.57 0.25 -3.65
C HIS A 88 6.86 1.11 -2.60
N ALA A 89 7.05 2.43 -2.64
CA ALA A 89 6.40 3.35 -1.69
C ALA A 89 4.86 3.30 -1.78
N SER A 90 4.30 3.17 -2.99
CA SER A 90 2.85 3.04 -3.18
C SER A 90 2.28 1.74 -2.59
N GLN A 91 3.03 0.65 -2.69
CA GLN A 91 2.64 -0.66 -2.13
C GLN A 91 2.71 -0.64 -0.60
N GLU A 92 3.75 -0.04 -0.02
CA GLU A 92 3.87 0.13 1.43
C GLU A 92 2.73 0.95 2.02
N GLY A 93 2.29 2.00 1.32
CA GLY A 93 1.12 2.80 1.72
C GLY A 93 -0.16 1.95 1.76
N ALA A 94 -0.41 1.15 0.73
CA ALA A 94 -1.57 0.26 0.66
C ALA A 94 -1.52 -0.83 1.76
N GLN A 95 -0.36 -1.46 1.97
CA GLN A 95 -0.18 -2.45 3.04
C GLN A 95 -0.33 -1.83 4.42
N THR A 96 0.21 -0.63 4.64
CA THR A 96 0.07 0.10 5.91
C THR A 96 -1.38 0.47 6.18
N LEU A 97 -2.11 0.91 5.16
CA LEU A 97 -3.54 1.19 5.27
C LEU A 97 -4.32 -0.08 5.59
N GLN A 98 -4.06 -1.18 4.87
CA GLN A 98 -4.68 -2.47 5.13
C GLN A 98 -4.39 -2.96 6.56
N ARG A 99 -3.15 -2.79 7.03
CA ARG A 99 -2.74 -3.13 8.40
C ARG A 99 -3.48 -2.27 9.44
N LYS A 100 -3.66 -0.97 9.19
CA LYS A 100 -4.46 -0.10 10.08
C LYS A 100 -5.95 -0.45 10.07
N VAL A 101 -6.47 -0.94 8.94
CA VAL A 101 -7.87 -1.35 8.80
C VAL A 101 -8.15 -2.66 9.53
N THR A 102 -7.17 -3.57 9.62
CA THR A 102 -7.39 -4.90 10.19
C THR A 102 -6.68 -5.16 11.52
N GLN A 103 -5.67 -4.38 11.90
CA GLN A 103 -4.86 -4.60 13.11
C GLN A 103 -4.86 -3.39 14.04
N ASP A 104 -4.73 -3.65 15.34
CA ASP A 104 -4.49 -2.67 16.39
C ASP A 104 -3.00 -2.30 16.42
N PRO A 105 -2.63 -1.02 16.27
CA PRO A 105 -1.23 -0.62 16.14
C PRO A 105 -0.41 -0.82 17.42
N ALA A 106 -1.04 -0.86 18.59
CA ALA A 106 -0.36 -0.98 19.87
C ALA A 106 -0.04 -2.43 20.26
N THR A 107 -0.79 -3.40 19.75
CA THR A 107 -0.61 -4.84 20.06
C THR A 107 -0.25 -5.69 18.85
N GLY A 108 -0.51 -5.22 17.63
CA GLY A 108 -0.38 -6.00 16.39
C GLY A 108 -1.46 -7.06 16.21
N LEU A 109 -2.36 -7.24 17.19
CA LEU A 109 -3.51 -8.12 17.08
C LEU A 109 -4.51 -7.58 16.05
N PRO A 110 -5.37 -8.43 15.47
CA PRO A 110 -6.54 -7.96 14.75
C PRO A 110 -7.35 -6.95 15.58
N ASN A 111 -7.91 -5.95 14.91
CA ASN A 111 -8.71 -4.92 15.54
C ASN A 111 -10.20 -5.30 15.62
N ARG A 112 -10.99 -4.42 16.25
CA ARG A 112 -12.43 -4.57 16.39
C ARG A 112 -13.14 -4.84 15.06
N SER A 113 -12.85 -4.09 14.01
CA SER A 113 -13.55 -4.20 12.73
C SER A 113 -13.36 -5.58 12.10
N TRP A 114 -12.11 -6.05 12.06
CA TRP A 114 -11.79 -7.36 11.50
C TRP A 114 -12.38 -8.50 12.33
N PHE A 115 -12.37 -8.37 13.67
CA PHE A 115 -13.00 -9.35 14.56
C PHE A 115 -14.50 -9.55 14.26
N TYR A 116 -15.26 -8.46 14.11
CA TYR A 116 -16.70 -8.56 13.82
C TYR A 116 -16.97 -9.12 12.43
N GLU A 117 -16.12 -8.82 11.45
CA GLU A 117 -16.22 -9.42 10.11
C GLU A 117 -16.02 -10.94 10.17
N GLN A 118 -14.97 -11.41 10.86
CA GLN A 118 -14.72 -12.85 11.02
C GLN A 118 -15.80 -13.54 11.85
N LEU A 119 -16.34 -12.86 12.87
CA LEU A 119 -17.45 -13.37 13.66
C LEU A 119 -18.70 -13.56 12.78
N ARG A 120 -19.02 -12.59 11.92
CA ARG A 120 -20.15 -12.69 10.99
C ARG A 120 -20.00 -13.90 10.08
N VAL A 121 -18.85 -14.05 9.43
CA VAL A 121 -18.57 -15.18 8.54
C VAL A 121 -18.75 -16.52 9.25
N ARG A 122 -18.25 -16.66 10.48
CA ARG A 122 -18.38 -17.92 11.24
C ARG A 122 -19.80 -18.17 11.75
N VAL A 123 -20.54 -17.14 12.12
CA VAL A 123 -21.95 -17.26 12.50
C VAL A 123 -22.78 -17.72 11.29
N ASP A 124 -22.56 -17.12 10.12
CA ASP A 124 -23.26 -17.49 8.88
C ASP A 124 -22.99 -18.97 8.52
N ASP A 125 -21.73 -19.41 8.61
CA ASP A 125 -21.36 -20.82 8.36
C ASP A 125 -21.96 -21.78 9.40
N ALA A 126 -21.98 -21.39 10.68
CA ALA A 126 -22.60 -22.18 11.73
C ALA A 126 -24.12 -22.31 11.55
N ILE A 127 -24.81 -21.24 11.13
CA ILE A 127 -26.24 -21.28 10.80
C ILE A 127 -26.47 -22.27 9.64
N ALA A 128 -25.69 -22.16 8.57
CA ALA A 128 -25.82 -23.02 7.40
C ALA A 128 -25.58 -24.51 7.72
N ARG A 129 -24.71 -24.81 8.68
CA ARG A 129 -24.30 -26.18 9.04
C ARG A 129 -24.90 -26.71 10.34
N SER A 130 -25.83 -25.97 10.97
CA SER A 130 -26.32 -26.27 12.33
C SER A 130 -25.18 -26.46 13.36
N GLY A 131 -24.09 -25.70 13.19
CA GLY A 131 -22.92 -25.69 14.04
C GLY A 131 -23.04 -24.74 15.23
N ARG A 132 -21.93 -24.50 15.92
CA ARG A 132 -21.84 -23.57 17.06
C ARG A 132 -20.59 -22.69 16.93
N VAL A 133 -20.73 -21.42 17.31
CA VAL A 133 -19.60 -20.49 17.44
C VAL A 133 -19.47 -20.11 18.91
N GLY A 134 -18.26 -20.23 19.45
CA GLY A 134 -17.93 -19.77 20.80
C GLY A 134 -17.28 -18.40 20.72
N VAL A 135 -17.66 -17.49 21.61
CA VAL A 135 -17.05 -16.16 21.70
C VAL A 135 -16.75 -15.86 23.16
N MET A 136 -15.53 -15.41 23.42
CA MET A 136 -15.10 -14.87 24.70
C MET A 136 -14.83 -13.38 24.53
N ALA A 137 -15.36 -12.55 25.42
CA ALA A 137 -14.97 -11.15 25.55
C ALA A 137 -14.37 -10.96 26.94
N ALA A 138 -13.16 -10.40 27.00
CA ALA A 138 -12.44 -10.17 28.24
C ALA A 138 -12.04 -8.70 28.34
N ARG A 139 -12.38 -8.07 29.46
CA ARG A 139 -11.91 -6.73 29.80
C ARG A 139 -10.80 -6.84 30.82
N VAL A 140 -9.61 -6.35 30.47
CA VAL A 140 -8.43 -6.38 31.32
C VAL A 140 -8.03 -4.94 31.61
N ARG A 141 -8.24 -4.48 32.84
CA ARG A 141 -7.82 -3.13 33.27
C ARG A 141 -6.37 -3.18 33.75
N PRO A 142 -5.39 -2.73 32.95
CA PRO A 142 -4.01 -2.79 33.40
C PRO A 142 -3.75 -1.68 34.42
N GLN A 143 -2.98 -1.99 35.47
CA GLN A 143 -2.56 -0.99 36.48
C GLN A 143 -1.56 0.02 35.92
N GLN A 144 -0.89 -0.30 34.79
CA GLN A 144 0.03 0.57 34.07
C GLN A 144 -0.30 0.53 32.56
N ARG A 145 -0.15 1.66 31.85
CA ARG A 145 -0.51 1.76 30.41
C ARG A 145 0.26 0.79 29.50
N ASP A 146 1.48 0.42 29.88
CA ASP A 146 2.42 -0.30 29.00
C ASP A 146 2.30 -1.83 29.08
N VAL A 147 1.42 -2.38 29.93
CA VAL A 147 1.28 -3.84 30.10
C VAL A 147 0.36 -4.48 29.06
N THR A 148 -0.34 -3.67 28.25
CA THR A 148 -1.31 -4.14 27.25
C THR A 148 -0.69 -5.12 26.26
N MET A 149 0.54 -4.87 25.83
CA MET A 149 1.26 -5.73 24.89
C MET A 149 1.63 -7.08 25.52
N GLU A 150 1.93 -7.10 26.82
CA GLU A 150 2.19 -8.34 27.56
C GLU A 150 0.90 -9.15 27.75
N ILE A 151 -0.23 -8.49 28.04
CA ILE A 151 -1.55 -9.14 28.09
C ILE A 151 -1.89 -9.76 26.73
N ALA A 152 -1.74 -8.99 25.64
CA ALA A 152 -1.96 -9.48 24.29
C ALA A 152 -1.11 -10.72 23.97
N ARG A 153 0.18 -10.69 24.33
CA ARG A 153 1.10 -11.83 24.15
C ARG A 153 0.67 -13.05 24.96
N ARG A 154 0.25 -12.89 26.22
CA ARG A 154 -0.22 -14.00 27.06
C ARG A 154 -1.48 -14.61 26.50
N LEU A 155 -2.47 -13.80 26.14
CA LEU A 155 -3.70 -14.28 25.51
C LEU A 155 -3.41 -15.03 24.20
N ALA A 156 -2.48 -14.52 23.38
CA ALA A 156 -2.11 -15.18 22.13
C ALA A 156 -1.46 -16.55 22.34
N ARG A 157 -0.70 -16.75 23.43
CA ARG A 157 -0.11 -18.06 23.78
C ARG A 157 -1.13 -19.09 24.24
N GLU A 158 -2.22 -18.65 24.86
CA GLU A 158 -3.30 -19.52 25.32
C GLU A 158 -4.30 -19.86 24.20
N CYS A 159 -4.32 -19.07 23.13
CA CYS A 159 -5.16 -19.34 21.96
C CYS A 159 -4.64 -20.56 21.19
N ARG A 160 -5.56 -21.43 20.80
CA ARG A 160 -5.24 -22.64 20.03
C ARG A 160 -5.28 -22.34 18.54
N GLU A 161 -4.77 -23.28 17.75
CA GLU A 161 -4.91 -23.21 16.31
C GLU A 161 -6.40 -23.15 15.90
N GLY A 162 -6.75 -22.15 15.09
CA GLY A 162 -8.11 -21.86 14.68
C GLY A 162 -8.86 -20.84 15.54
N ASP A 163 -8.39 -20.54 16.76
CA ASP A 163 -8.93 -19.43 17.56
C ASP A 163 -8.55 -18.10 16.92
N VAL A 164 -9.42 -17.09 17.08
CA VAL A 164 -9.16 -15.73 16.59
C VAL A 164 -9.20 -14.77 17.76
N LEU A 165 -8.03 -14.29 18.15
CA LEU A 165 -7.85 -13.24 19.14
C LEU A 165 -7.81 -11.86 18.47
N ALA A 166 -8.47 -10.87 19.05
CA ALA A 166 -8.47 -9.49 18.61
C ALA A 166 -8.52 -8.52 19.79
N ARG A 167 -8.05 -7.29 19.58
CA ARG A 167 -8.25 -6.17 20.50
C ARG A 167 -9.46 -5.36 20.05
N LEU A 168 -10.48 -5.27 20.90
CA LEU A 168 -11.74 -4.60 20.61
C LEU A 168 -11.72 -3.12 21.04
N GLY A 169 -10.90 -2.79 22.03
CA GLY A 169 -10.80 -1.45 22.62
C GLY A 169 -9.58 -1.30 23.54
N GLY A 170 -9.51 -0.18 24.25
CA GLY A 170 -8.37 0.16 25.10
C GLY A 170 -7.99 -0.94 26.11
N ASP A 171 -8.97 -1.53 26.76
CA ASP A 171 -8.84 -2.57 27.78
C ASP A 171 -9.61 -3.86 27.42
N GLU A 172 -10.07 -4.00 26.17
CA GLU A 172 -10.96 -5.10 25.76
C GLU A 172 -10.34 -5.99 24.68
N PHE A 173 -10.47 -7.30 24.89
CA PHE A 173 -10.04 -8.36 23.97
C PHE A 173 -11.22 -9.28 23.65
N GLY A 174 -11.28 -9.75 22.40
CA GLY A 174 -12.25 -10.71 21.93
C GLY A 174 -11.55 -11.96 21.40
N VAL A 175 -12.08 -13.13 21.69
CA VAL A 175 -11.64 -14.40 21.12
C VAL A 175 -12.83 -15.12 20.49
N ILE A 176 -12.73 -15.46 19.21
CA ILE A 176 -13.64 -16.43 18.58
C ILE A 176 -13.01 -17.80 18.77
N LEU A 177 -13.69 -18.66 19.50
CA LEU A 177 -13.23 -19.99 19.84
C LEU A 177 -13.59 -20.96 18.73
N SER A 178 -12.61 -21.71 18.25
CA SER A 178 -12.84 -22.86 17.39
C SER A 178 -13.47 -23.97 18.22
N VAL A 179 -14.80 -24.13 18.12
CA VAL A 179 -15.55 -25.04 18.98
C VAL A 179 -15.36 -26.48 18.51
N ALA A 180 -14.27 -27.12 18.91
CA ALA A 180 -14.20 -28.57 18.98
C ALA A 180 -15.01 -29.05 20.20
N ALA A 181 -16.33 -29.14 20.05
CA ALA A 181 -17.30 -29.95 20.81
C ALA A 181 -17.20 -30.10 22.36
N ARG A 182 -16.42 -29.32 23.11
CA ARG A 182 -16.41 -29.37 24.58
C ARG A 182 -17.00 -28.10 25.18
N ARG A 183 -18.18 -28.27 25.81
CA ARG A 183 -18.74 -27.29 26.75
C ARG A 183 -17.74 -27.05 27.87
N SER A 184 -17.15 -25.88 27.94
CA SER A 184 -16.64 -25.32 29.19
C SER A 184 -17.30 -23.96 29.37
N ILE A 185 -18.28 -23.92 30.26
CA ILE A 185 -18.86 -22.67 30.77
C ILE A 185 -18.05 -22.39 32.03
N ILE A 186 -17.20 -21.36 31.99
CA ILE A 186 -16.59 -20.81 33.20
C ILE A 186 -17.31 -19.50 33.46
N GLN A 187 -18.27 -19.52 34.39
CA GLN A 187 -18.80 -18.30 35.00
C GLN A 187 -17.83 -17.87 36.09
N SER A 188 -17.10 -16.78 35.90
CA SER A 188 -16.49 -16.08 37.03
C SER A 188 -17.60 -15.29 37.73
N GLN A 189 -17.91 -15.69 38.97
CA GLN A 189 -18.73 -14.89 39.86
C GLN A 189 -17.94 -13.68 40.38
N GLU A 190 -18.71 -12.70 40.85
CA GLU A 190 -18.36 -11.31 41.22
C GLU A 190 -17.07 -11.11 42.01
#